data_AF-A0A0A2K3L9-F1
#
_entry.id   AF-A0A0A2K3L9-F1
#
_cell.length_a   1.000
_cell.length_b   1.000
_cell.length_c   1.000
_cell.angle_alpha   90.00
_cell.angle_beta   90.00
_cell.angle_gamma   90.00
#
_symmetry.space_group_name_H-M   'P 1'
#
loop_
_entity.id
_entity.type
_entity.pdbx_description
1 polymer ?
#
loop_
_entity_poly.entity_id
_entity_poly.type
_entity_poly.pdbx_seq_one_letter_code
_entity_poly.pdbx_strand_id
1 'polypeptide(L)'
;MDNDVVAQFTEITGSTPELAIQYLQITEFQIEQAMQLYFESGGAPLTGEPSRPSHRSGIPDDSEVVNIDSDTDDDTPRHIAPPTFDDDEAMARRLQEQIYGGPGGADNEDEVRAPLARTTETLVGPGADYDSGEDMHANILSQLRARGRPGRAGIFNQQESSSIWTGGNESRREALSAATGGASEASSKSNMLAEMYRPPFEIMSRLPWDVAREEGKDTEKWLLVNIQDASVFDCQVLNRDLWKDHGVQDTVKEHFIFLQYSKDDPRASSYLQYYFQGSDVSDNYPHIAIVDPRTGEQMKIWSGPPLVKAADFLMQLHEFLDRYSLNHNVRNPVAKRKSDKKDKNIDAMTEEEMMEMAMRNSLGAAAEAGPTVEDPDDLTRSTDNVKGKGRATEEEDVVMEEPEPAAEASPFASIPSDQPHTEPAADPATTTRIQFRHPSGRVIRRFSLTDPVQRIYEWLKADPPLEDKAGVEFDLNSMGRNLIDQLSTSIADAGLKNGTVMIGYLEE
;
A
#
# COMPACT_ATOMS: atom_id res chain seq x y z
N MET A 1 35.71 48.48 -2.99
CA MET A 1 35.54 47.03 -2.87
C MET A 1 34.22 46.59 -3.51
N ASP A 2 33.19 47.44 -3.48
CA ASP A 2 31.84 47.09 -3.97
C ASP A 2 31.72 46.98 -5.50
N ASN A 3 32.51 47.74 -6.26
CA ASN A 3 32.51 47.65 -7.74
C ASN A 3 33.09 46.35 -8.29
N ASP A 4 34.02 45.70 -7.59
CA ASP A 4 34.62 44.42 -8.04
C ASP A 4 33.62 43.27 -7.90
N VAL A 5 32.80 43.28 -6.85
CA VAL A 5 31.78 42.25 -6.61
C VAL A 5 30.62 42.39 -7.61
N VAL A 6 30.23 43.62 -7.94
CA VAL A 6 29.23 43.88 -8.99
C VAL A 6 29.74 43.39 -10.35
N ALA A 7 31.00 43.68 -10.70
CA ALA A 7 31.60 43.21 -11.95
C ALA A 7 31.62 41.68 -12.03
N GLN A 8 32.07 41.01 -10.96
CA GLN A 8 32.12 39.55 -10.88
C GLN A 8 30.72 38.92 -10.97
N PHE A 9 29.72 39.52 -10.33
CA PHE A 9 28.34 39.05 -10.42
C PHE A 9 27.76 39.21 -11.83
N THR A 10 28.01 40.35 -12.49
CA THR A 10 27.56 40.57 -13.88
C THR A 10 28.26 39.66 -14.88
N GLU A 11 29.54 39.34 -14.67
CA GLU A 11 30.31 38.43 -15.52
C GLU A 11 29.76 37.00 -15.45
N ILE A 12 29.32 36.56 -14.26
CA ILE A 12 28.82 35.20 -14.03
C ILE A 12 27.35 35.05 -14.42
N THR A 13 26.51 36.04 -14.11
CA THR A 13 25.04 35.96 -14.35
C THR A 13 24.61 36.54 -15.71
N GLY A 14 25.48 37.26 -16.41
CA GLY A 14 25.17 37.97 -17.65
C GLY A 14 24.17 39.11 -17.48
N SER A 15 23.90 39.54 -16.24
CA SER A 15 22.92 40.56 -15.89
C SER A 15 23.44 41.98 -16.10
N THR A 16 22.53 42.97 -16.15
CA THR A 16 22.93 44.38 -16.19
C THR A 16 23.49 44.83 -14.84
N PRO A 17 24.45 45.77 -14.81
CA PRO A 17 25.06 46.22 -13.56
C PRO A 17 24.05 46.82 -12.58
N GLU A 18 22.95 47.37 -13.06
CA GLU A 18 21.87 47.90 -12.23
C GLU A 18 21.10 46.77 -11.52
N LEU A 19 20.84 45.64 -12.19
CA LEU A 19 20.22 44.47 -11.57
C LEU A 19 21.16 43.81 -10.56
N ALA A 20 22.43 43.65 -10.92
CA ALA A 20 23.44 43.10 -10.02
C ALA A 20 23.51 43.87 -8.70
N ILE A 21 23.45 45.21 -8.74
CA ILE A 21 23.43 46.05 -7.54
C ILE A 21 22.18 45.78 -6.70
N GLN A 22 21.00 45.61 -7.30
CA GLN A 22 19.76 45.34 -6.54
C GLN A 22 19.83 44.00 -5.78
N TYR A 23 20.28 42.94 -6.44
CA TYR A 23 20.40 41.62 -5.83
C TYR A 23 21.51 41.58 -4.76
N LEU A 24 22.64 42.23 -5.02
CA LEU A 24 23.73 42.34 -4.06
C LEU A 24 23.35 43.21 -2.86
N GLN A 25 22.55 44.28 -3.05
CA GLN A 25 22.15 45.15 -1.95
C GLN A 25 21.19 44.45 -0.96
N ILE A 26 20.34 43.55 -1.44
CA ILE A 26 19.42 42.78 -0.60
C ILE A 26 20.16 41.68 0.19
N THR A 27 21.25 41.18 -0.36
CA THR A 27 22.06 40.10 0.24
C THR A 27 23.33 40.63 0.91
N GLU A 28 23.35 41.92 1.27
CA GLU A 28 24.47 42.59 1.95
C GLU A 28 25.84 42.40 1.25
N PHE A 29 25.83 42.42 -0.08
CA PHE A 29 26.99 42.25 -0.98
C PHE A 29 27.65 40.86 -0.90
N GLN A 30 26.92 39.83 -0.49
CA GLN A 30 27.36 38.43 -0.56
C GLN A 30 27.01 37.81 -1.93
N ILE A 31 28.02 37.61 -2.77
CA ILE A 31 27.85 37.20 -4.17
C ILE A 31 27.15 35.84 -4.34
N GLU A 32 27.46 34.86 -3.49
CA GLU A 32 26.92 33.50 -3.58
C GLU A 32 25.41 33.48 -3.32
N GLN A 33 24.96 34.21 -2.29
CA GLN A 33 23.55 34.32 -1.93
C GLN A 33 22.79 35.16 -2.96
N ALA A 34 23.40 36.23 -3.47
CA ALA A 34 22.84 37.03 -4.56
C ALA A 34 22.61 36.18 -5.81
N MET A 35 23.55 35.29 -6.14
CA MET A 35 23.46 34.44 -7.34
C MET A 35 22.36 33.40 -7.18
N GLN A 36 22.27 32.77 -6.02
CA GLN A 36 21.21 31.82 -5.71
C GLN A 36 19.84 32.49 -5.84
N LEU A 37 19.68 33.67 -5.24
CA LEU A 37 18.43 34.44 -5.33
C LEU A 37 18.09 34.87 -6.77
N TYR A 38 19.10 35.22 -7.59
CA TYR A 38 18.92 35.59 -9.00
C TYR A 38 18.49 34.41 -9.88
N PHE A 39 19.05 33.22 -9.66
CA PHE A 39 18.63 32.02 -10.39
C PHE A 39 17.26 31.52 -9.92
N GLU A 40 16.93 31.66 -8.63
CA GLU A 40 15.63 31.30 -8.07
C GLU A 40 14.52 32.25 -8.54
N SER A 41 14.82 33.54 -8.72
CA SER A 41 13.89 34.55 -9.24
C SER A 41 13.82 34.61 -10.77
N GLY A 42 14.64 33.82 -11.47
CA GLY A 42 14.74 33.83 -12.93
C GLY A 42 15.27 35.16 -13.52
N GLY A 43 16.01 35.95 -12.74
CA GLY A 43 16.61 37.21 -13.17
C GLY A 43 15.67 38.40 -13.29
N ALA A 44 14.50 38.36 -12.64
CA ALA A 44 13.53 39.46 -12.66
C ALA A 44 14.02 40.70 -11.88
N PRO A 45 13.70 41.94 -12.28
CA PRO A 45 13.96 43.12 -11.47
C PRO A 45 13.15 43.06 -10.16
N LEU A 46 13.83 43.23 -9.01
CA LEU A 46 13.20 43.13 -7.68
C LEU A 46 12.47 44.42 -7.26
N THR A 47 12.54 45.47 -8.06
CA THR A 47 11.78 46.71 -7.86
C THR A 47 10.55 46.74 -8.77
N GLY A 48 9.41 46.22 -8.28
CA GLY A 48 8.10 46.37 -8.91
C GLY A 48 6.99 45.77 -8.06
N GLU A 49 5.95 46.58 -7.76
CA GLU A 49 4.70 46.14 -7.13
C GLU A 49 4.06 44.93 -7.86
N PRO A 50 3.26 44.09 -7.16
CA PRO A 50 2.75 42.84 -7.74
C PRO A 50 1.76 43.09 -8.87
N SER A 51 2.21 42.95 -10.11
CA SER A 51 1.34 42.92 -11.29
C SER A 51 0.71 41.53 -11.48
N ARG A 52 -0.64 41.51 -11.57
CA ARG A 52 -1.49 40.36 -11.92
C ARG A 52 -1.03 39.66 -13.22
N PRO A 53 -1.31 38.35 -13.38
CA PRO A 53 -0.93 37.60 -14.57
C PRO A 53 -1.73 38.09 -15.79
N SER A 54 -1.02 38.56 -16.81
CA SER A 54 -1.57 38.87 -18.13
C SER A 54 -1.77 37.59 -18.93
N HIS A 55 -3.01 37.35 -19.36
CA HIS A 55 -3.35 36.31 -20.33
C HIS A 55 -2.58 36.54 -21.65
N ARG A 56 -1.80 35.54 -22.06
CA ARG A 56 -1.23 35.46 -23.41
C ARG A 56 -2.34 35.11 -24.40
N SER A 57 -2.62 36.03 -25.31
CA SER A 57 -3.31 35.78 -26.57
C SER A 57 -2.31 35.37 -27.64
N GLY A 58 -2.61 34.31 -28.38
CA GLY A 58 -2.01 34.02 -29.68
C GLY A 58 -1.51 32.59 -29.84
N ILE A 59 -2.32 31.75 -30.51
CA ILE A 59 -1.84 30.70 -31.43
C ILE A 59 -2.76 30.73 -32.68
N PRO A 60 -2.22 30.52 -33.89
CA PRO A 60 -2.89 30.77 -35.17
C PRO A 60 -3.83 29.64 -35.61
N ASP A 61 -4.75 30.04 -36.48
CA ASP A 61 -5.65 29.24 -37.31
C ASP A 61 -4.88 28.24 -38.19
N ASP A 62 -5.23 26.95 -38.09
CA ASP A 62 -5.13 26.05 -39.23
C ASP A 62 -6.23 24.98 -39.18
N SER A 63 -6.74 24.72 -40.38
CA SER A 63 -7.89 23.93 -40.77
C SER A 63 -7.88 22.45 -40.36
N GLU A 64 -9.04 21.92 -39.96
CA GLU A 64 -9.54 20.59 -40.40
C GLU A 64 -10.97 20.33 -39.89
N VAL A 65 -11.91 20.24 -40.84
CA VAL A 65 -13.33 19.92 -40.61
C VAL A 65 -13.48 18.40 -40.56
N VAL A 66 -13.84 17.86 -39.39
CA VAL A 66 -14.18 16.43 -39.24
C VAL A 66 -15.68 16.26 -39.44
N ASN A 67 -16.07 15.67 -40.57
CA ASN A 67 -17.43 15.20 -40.81
C ASN A 67 -17.63 13.89 -40.06
N ILE A 68 -18.61 13.83 -39.15
CA ILE A 68 -19.07 12.57 -38.57
C ILE A 68 -20.47 12.28 -39.12
N ASP A 69 -20.51 11.22 -39.90
CA ASP A 69 -21.69 10.60 -40.50
C ASP A 69 -22.24 9.58 -39.49
N SER A 70 -23.53 9.64 -39.18
CA SER A 70 -24.22 8.52 -38.53
C SER A 70 -25.73 8.65 -38.74
N ASP A 71 -26.18 8.01 -39.82
CA ASP A 71 -27.53 7.54 -40.07
C ASP A 71 -27.96 6.52 -38.98
N THR A 72 -29.18 6.62 -38.46
CA THR A 72 -30.10 5.50 -38.11
C THR A 72 -31.39 6.06 -37.49
N ASP A 73 -32.51 5.67 -38.09
CA ASP A 73 -33.91 6.04 -37.84
C ASP A 73 -34.46 5.71 -36.45
N ASP A 74 -35.33 6.59 -35.90
CA ASP A 74 -36.60 6.17 -35.28
C ASP A 74 -37.66 7.30 -35.29
N ASP A 75 -38.87 6.93 -35.70
CA ASP A 75 -40.02 7.77 -36.04
C ASP A 75 -40.84 8.18 -34.80
N THR A 76 -41.03 9.48 -34.53
CA THR A 76 -42.26 9.98 -33.88
C THR A 76 -42.65 11.38 -34.38
N PRO A 77 -43.94 11.64 -34.71
CA PRO A 77 -44.36 12.91 -35.29
C PRO A 77 -44.69 13.92 -34.18
N ARG A 78 -43.92 14.99 -34.04
CA ARG A 78 -44.30 16.15 -33.22
C ARG A 78 -44.23 17.44 -34.03
N HIS A 79 -45.36 18.14 -33.99
CA HIS A 79 -45.67 19.39 -34.65
C HIS A 79 -44.55 20.44 -34.57
N ILE A 80 -44.13 20.93 -35.73
CA ILE A 80 -43.29 22.12 -35.88
C ILE A 80 -44.22 23.36 -35.76
N ALA A 81 -44.04 24.14 -34.69
CA ALA A 81 -44.46 25.54 -34.62
C ALA A 81 -43.21 26.42 -34.72
N PRO A 82 -43.28 27.61 -35.36
CA PRO A 82 -42.11 28.47 -35.55
C PRO A 82 -41.65 29.12 -34.22
N PRO A 83 -40.35 29.47 -34.09
CA PRO A 83 -39.81 30.07 -32.88
C PRO A 83 -40.27 31.52 -32.73
N THR A 84 -40.92 31.84 -31.62
CA THR A 84 -41.29 33.20 -31.21
C THR A 84 -40.16 33.79 -30.36
N PHE A 85 -39.32 34.62 -30.97
CA PHE A 85 -38.22 35.33 -30.30
C PHE A 85 -38.69 36.26 -29.16
N ASP A 86 -39.98 36.61 -29.10
CA ASP A 86 -40.54 37.50 -28.08
C ASP A 86 -40.65 36.85 -26.67
N ASP A 87 -40.69 35.51 -26.57
CA ASP A 87 -40.87 34.83 -25.27
C ASP A 87 -39.56 34.67 -24.48
N ASP A 88 -38.42 34.49 -25.17
CA ASP A 88 -37.11 34.35 -24.53
C ASP A 88 -36.61 35.70 -23.99
N GLU A 89 -36.90 36.81 -24.67
CA GLU A 89 -36.55 38.15 -24.20
C GLU A 89 -37.34 38.53 -22.94
N ALA A 90 -38.64 38.20 -22.89
CA ALA A 90 -39.47 38.41 -21.71
C ALA A 90 -39.04 37.51 -20.53
N MET A 91 -38.64 36.26 -20.81
CA MET A 91 -38.13 35.34 -19.80
C MET A 91 -36.77 35.78 -19.25
N ALA A 92 -35.87 36.28 -20.11
CA ALA A 92 -34.58 36.84 -19.73
C ALA A 92 -34.73 38.10 -18.86
N ARG A 93 -35.68 38.99 -19.20
CA ARG A 93 -35.97 40.19 -18.41
C ARG A 93 -36.48 39.85 -17.00
N ARG A 94 -37.35 38.84 -16.91
CA ARG A 94 -37.89 38.35 -15.63
C ARG A 94 -36.82 37.69 -14.76
N LEU A 95 -35.90 36.95 -15.37
CA LEU A 95 -34.75 36.35 -14.67
C LEU A 95 -33.79 37.43 -14.17
N GLN A 96 -33.57 38.48 -14.96
CA GLN A 96 -32.73 39.62 -14.59
C GLN A 96 -33.34 40.44 -13.44
N GLU A 97 -34.66 40.67 -13.46
CA GLU A 97 -35.39 41.30 -12.33
C GLU A 97 -35.39 40.43 -11.07
N GLN A 98 -35.39 39.11 -11.19
CA GLN A 98 -35.31 38.20 -10.04
C GLN A 98 -33.90 38.14 -9.42
N ILE A 99 -32.85 38.35 -10.24
CA ILE A 99 -31.45 38.35 -9.80
C ILE A 99 -31.04 39.71 -9.21
N TYR A 100 -31.57 40.82 -9.72
CA TYR A 100 -31.19 42.18 -9.30
C TYR A 100 -32.26 42.94 -8.50
N GLY A 101 -33.50 42.44 -8.41
CA GLY A 101 -34.63 43.07 -7.71
C GLY A 101 -34.80 42.70 -6.23
N GLY A 102 -33.74 42.23 -5.56
CA GLY A 102 -33.74 42.13 -4.09
C GLY A 102 -33.83 43.51 -3.45
N PRO A 103 -34.41 43.65 -2.24
CA PRO A 103 -34.76 44.95 -1.65
C PRO A 103 -33.48 45.73 -1.30
N GLY A 104 -32.97 46.53 -2.23
CA GLY A 104 -31.84 47.43 -1.99
C GLY A 104 -30.99 47.85 -3.18
N GLY A 105 -31.49 47.89 -4.43
CA GLY A 105 -30.60 48.23 -5.56
C GLY A 105 -31.29 48.78 -6.80
N ALA A 106 -31.79 50.02 -6.73
CA ALA A 106 -32.03 50.85 -7.90
C ALA A 106 -32.10 52.33 -7.49
N ASP A 107 -30.96 52.91 -7.13
CA ASP A 107 -30.65 54.31 -7.45
C ASP A 107 -29.15 54.57 -7.21
N ASN A 108 -28.56 55.45 -8.03
CA ASN A 108 -27.20 56.00 -8.00
C ASN A 108 -26.11 55.28 -8.82
N GLU A 109 -25.97 55.71 -10.08
CA GLU A 109 -24.79 55.49 -10.93
C GLU A 109 -23.59 56.41 -10.58
N ASP A 110 -23.60 57.10 -9.44
CA ASP A 110 -22.54 58.05 -9.01
C ASP A 110 -22.18 57.94 -7.50
N GLU A 111 -22.18 56.74 -6.91
CA GLU A 111 -21.67 56.54 -5.54
C GLU A 111 -20.36 55.75 -5.52
N VAL A 112 -19.27 56.48 -5.24
CA VAL A 112 -17.99 55.91 -4.84
C VAL A 112 -18.23 54.98 -3.65
N ARG A 113 -17.99 53.69 -3.84
CA ARG A 113 -18.15 52.66 -2.81
C ARG A 113 -17.40 53.09 -1.55
N ALA A 114 -18.12 53.29 -0.45
CA ALA A 114 -17.50 53.72 0.80
C ALA A 114 -16.38 52.75 1.22
N PRO A 115 -15.24 53.25 1.74
CA PRO A 115 -14.18 52.39 2.21
C PRO A 115 -14.73 51.43 3.28
N LEU A 116 -14.32 50.17 3.21
CA LEU A 116 -14.70 49.12 4.16
C LEU A 116 -14.53 49.65 5.58
N ALA A 117 -15.62 49.72 6.33
CA ALA A 117 -15.61 50.20 7.71
C ALA A 117 -14.67 49.32 8.53
N ARG A 118 -13.87 49.93 9.41
CA ARG A 118 -13.06 49.19 10.39
C ARG A 118 -14.00 48.34 11.24
N THR A 119 -13.97 47.03 11.05
CA THR A 119 -14.61 46.09 11.96
C THR A 119 -13.76 45.99 13.22
N THR A 120 -14.26 46.53 14.32
CA THR A 120 -13.77 46.17 15.66
C THR A 120 -14.67 45.06 16.17
N GLU A 121 -14.26 43.80 16.02
CA GLU A 121 -14.95 42.71 16.69
C GLU A 121 -14.75 42.89 18.20
N THR A 122 -15.80 43.35 18.89
CA THR A 122 -15.87 43.26 20.35
C THR A 122 -16.12 41.81 20.71
N LEU A 123 -15.21 41.21 21.48
CA LEU A 123 -15.25 39.82 21.94
C LEU A 123 -16.49 39.48 22.82
N VAL A 124 -17.37 40.44 23.07
CA VAL A 124 -18.64 40.25 23.81
C VAL A 124 -19.72 41.11 23.13
N GLY A 125 -20.82 40.48 22.69
CA GLY A 125 -21.96 41.17 22.08
C GLY A 125 -22.81 41.94 23.10
N PRO A 126 -23.48 43.03 22.69
CA PRO A 126 -24.36 43.80 23.58
C PRO A 126 -25.65 43.01 23.84
N GLY A 127 -25.73 42.36 25.00
CA GLY A 127 -26.87 41.51 25.40
C GLY A 127 -26.48 40.24 26.16
N ALA A 128 -25.20 40.01 26.45
CA ALA A 128 -24.79 38.95 27.35
C ALA A 128 -25.07 39.35 28.81
N ASP A 129 -26.25 38.97 29.31
CA ASP A 129 -26.59 39.10 30.73
C ASP A 129 -25.58 38.32 31.59
N TYR A 130 -24.99 39.05 32.54
CA TYR A 130 -23.87 38.64 33.40
C TYR A 130 -24.29 37.71 34.56
N ASP A 131 -24.96 36.58 34.30
CA ASP A 131 -25.42 35.71 35.40
C ASP A 131 -25.19 34.18 35.24
N SER A 132 -24.33 33.75 34.32
CA SER A 132 -23.84 32.34 34.37
C SER A 132 -22.38 32.24 33.89
N GLY A 133 -21.46 32.38 34.84
CA GLY A 133 -20.03 32.57 34.58
C GLY A 133 -19.21 31.30 34.33
N GLU A 134 -19.79 30.10 34.40
CA GLU A 134 -19.01 28.85 34.32
C GLU A 134 -18.96 28.27 32.90
N ASP A 135 -20.06 28.31 32.13
CA ASP A 135 -20.12 27.70 30.80
C ASP A 135 -19.49 28.55 29.69
N MET A 136 -19.59 29.87 29.79
CA MET A 136 -19.06 30.79 28.76
C MET A 136 -17.53 30.82 28.79
N HIS A 137 -16.91 30.75 29.97
CA HIS A 137 -15.45 30.68 30.11
C HIS A 137 -14.91 29.35 29.58
N ALA A 138 -15.63 28.24 29.77
CA ALA A 138 -15.27 26.94 29.20
C ALA A 138 -15.32 26.94 27.66
N ASN A 139 -16.36 27.54 27.06
CA ASN A 139 -16.51 27.64 25.61
C ASN A 139 -15.46 28.57 24.97
N ILE A 140 -15.19 29.73 25.58
CA ILE A 140 -14.16 30.67 25.11
C ILE A 140 -12.76 30.08 25.24
N LEU A 141 -12.45 29.39 26.36
CA LEU A 141 -11.17 28.71 26.57
C LEU A 141 -11.00 27.52 25.61
N SER A 142 -12.08 26.78 25.32
CA SER A 142 -12.11 25.71 24.32
C SER A 142 -11.81 26.26 22.92
N GLN A 143 -12.43 27.39 22.54
CA GLN A 143 -12.22 28.05 21.25
C GLN A 143 -10.81 28.66 21.10
N LEU A 144 -10.25 29.21 22.18
CA LEU A 144 -8.86 29.68 22.24
C LEU A 144 -7.85 28.52 22.17
N ARG A 145 -8.16 27.38 22.82
CA ARG A 145 -7.34 26.16 22.75
C ARG A 145 -7.39 25.51 21.36
N ALA A 146 -8.51 25.61 20.65
CA ALA A 146 -8.65 25.18 19.25
C ALA A 146 -7.85 26.06 18.27
N ARG A 147 -7.65 27.35 18.59
CA ARG A 147 -6.84 28.28 17.78
C ARG A 147 -5.33 28.20 18.02
N GLY A 148 -4.88 27.53 19.09
CA GLY A 148 -3.48 27.49 19.52
C GLY A 148 -2.69 26.22 19.18
N ARG A 149 -3.28 25.23 18.48
CA ARG A 149 -2.59 23.98 18.12
C ARG A 149 -1.96 24.06 16.72
N PRO A 150 -0.70 23.60 16.54
CA PRO A 150 -0.15 23.36 15.20
C PRO A 150 -0.93 22.21 14.55
N GLY A 151 -1.36 22.38 13.30
CA GLY A 151 -2.26 21.47 12.59
C GLY A 151 -3.74 21.83 12.79
N ARG A 152 -4.22 22.88 12.11
CA ARG A 152 -5.62 23.30 12.16
C ARG A 152 -6.51 22.19 11.58
N ALA A 153 -7.46 21.70 12.37
CA ALA A 153 -8.49 20.80 11.88
C ALA A 153 -9.22 21.44 10.69
N GLY A 154 -9.47 20.63 9.65
CA GLY A 154 -10.07 21.09 8.41
C GLY A 154 -10.93 20.01 7.77
N ILE A 155 -11.45 20.28 6.57
CA ILE A 155 -12.36 19.36 5.86
C ILE A 155 -11.68 17.99 5.59
N PHE A 156 -10.38 18.00 5.31
CA PHE A 156 -9.59 16.80 4.96
C PHE A 156 -8.66 16.31 6.07
N ASN A 157 -8.41 17.13 7.10
CA ASN A 157 -7.64 16.74 8.28
C ASN A 157 -8.55 16.81 9.51
N GLN A 158 -9.56 15.94 9.50
CA GLN A 158 -10.57 15.90 10.55
C GLN A 158 -9.99 15.24 11.80
N GLN A 159 -10.08 15.93 12.93
CA GLN A 159 -9.71 15.33 14.21
C GLN A 159 -10.87 14.50 14.74
N GLU A 160 -10.55 13.36 15.35
CA GLU A 160 -11.56 12.58 16.05
C GLU A 160 -12.08 13.37 17.26
N SER A 161 -13.35 13.81 17.20
CA SER A 161 -13.99 14.49 18.33
C SER A 161 -14.44 13.46 19.37
N SER A 162 -13.96 13.57 20.60
CA SER A 162 -14.34 12.67 21.72
C SER A 162 -15.78 12.87 22.25
N SER A 163 -16.68 13.43 21.44
CA SER A 163 -18.07 13.67 21.85
C SER A 163 -18.89 12.39 21.69
N ILE A 164 -18.80 11.52 22.70
CA ILE A 164 -19.52 10.24 22.79
C ILE A 164 -20.93 10.41 23.41
N TRP A 165 -21.34 11.63 23.78
CA TRP A 165 -22.51 11.86 24.64
C TRP A 165 -23.69 12.61 24.02
N THR A 166 -23.81 12.66 22.70
CA THR A 166 -24.99 13.27 22.07
C THR A 166 -25.40 12.44 20.85
N GLY A 167 -26.40 11.58 21.06
CA GLY A 167 -27.05 10.80 20.01
C GLY A 167 -28.22 11.60 19.43
N GLY A 168 -28.01 12.23 18.27
CA GLY A 168 -29.01 12.96 17.52
C GLY A 168 -28.44 13.47 16.19
N ASN A 169 -29.30 13.73 15.20
CA ASN A 169 -28.85 14.23 13.88
C ASN A 169 -28.20 15.63 13.98
N GLU A 170 -28.60 16.42 14.99
CA GLU A 170 -27.95 17.70 15.35
C GLU A 170 -26.53 17.48 15.88
N SER A 171 -26.32 16.39 16.63
CA SER A 171 -25.02 15.99 17.17
C SER A 171 -24.02 15.56 16.09
N ARG A 172 -24.50 15.03 14.96
CA ARG A 172 -23.62 14.66 13.84
C ARG A 172 -23.04 15.89 13.16
N ARG A 173 -23.87 16.93 12.94
CA ARG A 173 -23.40 18.19 12.36
C ARG A 173 -22.46 18.92 13.32
N GLU A 174 -22.76 18.92 14.61
CA GLU A 174 -21.89 19.50 15.64
C GLU A 174 -20.58 18.72 15.79
N ALA A 175 -20.60 17.38 15.75
CA ALA A 175 -19.40 16.55 15.74
C ALA A 175 -18.55 16.78 14.48
N LEU A 176 -19.17 16.94 13.31
CA LEU A 176 -18.47 17.30 12.07
C LEU A 176 -17.88 18.71 12.13
N SER A 177 -18.60 19.67 12.71
CA SER A 177 -18.11 21.02 12.96
C SER A 177 -16.91 21.01 13.89
N ALA A 178 -16.99 20.30 15.02
CA ALA A 178 -15.88 20.13 15.95
C ALA A 178 -14.68 19.41 15.28
N ALA A 179 -14.93 18.32 14.55
CA ALA A 179 -13.90 17.54 13.86
C ALA A 179 -13.19 18.34 12.76
N THR A 180 -13.88 19.28 12.10
CA THR A 180 -13.32 20.14 11.05
C THR A 180 -12.89 21.52 11.54
N GLY A 181 -12.95 21.79 12.86
CA GLY A 181 -12.65 23.11 13.41
C GLY A 181 -13.56 24.23 12.91
N GLY A 182 -14.81 23.90 12.58
CA GLY A 182 -15.84 24.81 12.03
C GLY A 182 -15.80 24.96 10.51
N ALA A 183 -14.89 24.28 9.80
CA ALA A 183 -14.78 24.42 8.34
C ALA A 183 -15.97 23.82 7.58
N SER A 184 -16.65 22.81 8.14
CA SER A 184 -17.86 22.23 7.55
C SER A 184 -19.04 23.21 7.51
N GLU A 185 -19.09 24.20 8.41
CA GLU A 185 -20.18 25.18 8.51
C GLU A 185 -20.09 26.31 7.47
N ALA A 186 -18.94 26.47 6.81
CA ALA A 186 -18.73 27.54 5.85
C ALA A 186 -19.66 27.46 4.63
N SER A 187 -20.06 26.25 4.21
CA SER A 187 -20.95 26.03 3.07
C SER A 187 -21.56 24.62 3.11
N SER A 188 -22.73 24.44 2.49
CA SER A 188 -23.33 23.11 2.28
C SER A 188 -22.39 22.17 1.51
N LYS A 189 -21.63 22.69 0.53
CA LYS A 189 -20.60 21.93 -0.19
C LYS A 189 -19.46 21.51 0.72
N SER A 190 -19.00 22.39 1.62
CA SER A 190 -17.96 22.07 2.60
C SER A 190 -18.41 20.99 3.58
N ASN A 191 -19.68 21.04 4.02
CA ASN A 191 -20.26 19.99 4.85
C ASN A 191 -20.32 18.63 4.13
N MET A 192 -20.79 18.61 2.88
CA MET A 192 -20.85 17.39 2.08
C MET A 192 -19.46 16.78 1.84
N LEU A 193 -18.45 17.61 1.56
CA LEU A 193 -17.07 17.15 1.41
C LEU A 193 -16.50 16.61 2.73
N ALA A 194 -16.76 17.29 3.85
CA ALA A 194 -16.35 16.80 5.16
C ALA A 194 -16.99 15.44 5.46
N GLU A 195 -18.26 15.24 5.13
CA GLU A 195 -18.90 13.94 5.27
C GLU A 195 -18.31 12.88 4.33
N MET A 196 -18.00 13.25 3.08
CA MET A 196 -17.44 12.33 2.08
C MET A 196 -16.06 11.80 2.43
N TYR A 197 -15.19 12.65 2.98
CA TYR A 197 -13.80 12.29 3.29
C TYR A 197 -13.55 12.07 4.78
N ARG A 198 -14.63 11.96 5.57
CA ARG A 198 -14.57 11.67 7.00
C ARG A 198 -13.82 10.35 7.23
N PRO A 199 -12.82 10.32 8.13
CA PRO A 199 -12.21 9.07 8.57
C PRO A 199 -13.26 8.10 9.12
N PRO A 200 -13.04 6.78 9.00
CA PRO A 200 -13.99 5.76 9.41
C PRO A 200 -13.95 5.53 10.94
N PHE A 201 -14.33 6.55 11.71
CA PHE A 201 -14.29 6.53 13.18
C PHE A 201 -15.10 5.39 13.84
N GLU A 202 -16.01 4.77 13.09
CA GLU A 202 -16.85 3.66 13.54
C GLU A 202 -16.08 2.33 13.65
N ILE A 203 -14.97 2.20 12.92
CA ILE A 203 -14.08 1.02 12.96
C ILE A 203 -12.73 1.32 13.62
N MET A 204 -12.35 2.59 13.71
CA MET A 204 -11.07 3.00 14.30
C MET A 204 -11.00 2.72 15.79
N SER A 205 -9.92 2.03 16.20
CA SER A 205 -9.51 1.91 17.58
C SER A 205 -8.67 3.11 18.00
N ARG A 206 -8.82 3.53 19.28
CA ARG A 206 -8.09 4.67 19.88
C ARG A 206 -6.85 4.25 20.65
N LEU A 207 -6.54 2.97 20.61
CA LEU A 207 -5.45 2.41 21.39
C LEU A 207 -4.11 2.83 20.78
N PRO A 208 -3.11 3.15 21.61
CA PRO A 208 -1.75 3.30 21.12
C PRO A 208 -1.23 1.96 20.59
N TRP A 209 -0.26 2.01 19.68
CA TRP A 209 0.31 0.84 19.01
C TRP A 209 0.61 -0.34 19.94
N ASP A 210 1.32 -0.09 21.05
CA ASP A 210 1.75 -1.15 21.96
C ASP A 210 0.57 -1.83 22.67
N VAL A 211 -0.42 -1.05 23.09
CA VAL A 211 -1.63 -1.58 23.75
C VAL A 211 -2.51 -2.32 22.76
N ALA A 212 -2.64 -1.82 21.52
CA ALA A 212 -3.37 -2.50 20.47
C ALA A 212 -2.77 -3.89 20.17
N ARG A 213 -1.45 -4.03 20.23
CA ARG A 213 -0.79 -5.34 20.11
C ARG A 213 -1.15 -6.30 21.22
N GLU A 214 -1.22 -5.82 22.46
CA GLU A 214 -1.63 -6.65 23.60
C GLU A 214 -3.10 -7.07 23.45
N GLU A 215 -4.00 -6.14 23.12
CA GLU A 215 -5.41 -6.43 22.91
C GLU A 215 -5.64 -7.39 21.73
N GLY A 216 -4.85 -7.27 20.65
CA GLY A 216 -4.91 -8.21 19.52
C GLY A 216 -4.47 -9.62 19.89
N LYS A 217 -3.55 -9.78 20.85
CA LYS A 217 -3.18 -11.10 21.39
C LYS A 217 -4.31 -11.69 22.23
N ASP A 218 -4.92 -10.86 23.08
CA ASP A 218 -5.95 -11.31 24.02
C ASP A 218 -7.29 -11.61 23.32
N THR A 219 -7.64 -10.83 22.30
CA THR A 219 -8.89 -10.98 21.53
C THR A 219 -8.75 -11.85 20.29
N GLU A 220 -7.53 -12.34 20.00
CA GLU A 220 -7.19 -13.10 18.79
C GLU A 220 -7.62 -12.38 17.50
N LYS A 221 -7.42 -11.06 17.46
CA LYS A 221 -7.68 -10.21 16.29
C LYS A 221 -6.40 -9.70 15.64
N TRP A 222 -6.40 -9.62 14.31
CA TRP A 222 -5.27 -9.09 13.54
C TRP A 222 -5.16 -7.57 13.67
N LEU A 223 -3.98 -6.99 13.50
CA LEU A 223 -3.81 -5.55 13.47
C LEU A 223 -3.86 -5.06 12.03
N LEU A 224 -4.79 -4.16 11.71
CA LEU A 224 -4.85 -3.50 10.41
C LEU A 224 -4.44 -2.04 10.58
N VAL A 225 -3.24 -1.71 10.11
CA VAL A 225 -2.65 -0.38 10.25
C VAL A 225 -2.84 0.40 8.96
N ASN A 226 -3.29 1.64 9.05
CA ASN A 226 -3.44 2.58 7.93
C ASN A 226 -2.76 3.91 8.29
N ILE A 227 -1.62 4.21 7.67
CA ILE A 227 -0.92 5.48 7.84
C ILE A 227 -1.30 6.42 6.69
N GLN A 228 -1.76 7.62 7.05
CA GLN A 228 -2.21 8.63 6.09
C GLN A 228 -1.41 9.93 6.19
N ASP A 229 -1.12 10.51 5.04
CA ASP A 229 -0.58 11.86 4.91
C ASP A 229 -1.70 12.79 4.41
N ALA A 230 -1.95 13.89 5.13
CA ALA A 230 -2.98 14.85 4.77
C ALA A 230 -2.67 15.60 3.47
N SER A 231 -1.41 15.63 3.03
CA SER A 231 -0.97 16.23 1.78
C SER A 231 -1.27 15.35 0.55
N VAL A 232 -1.47 14.05 0.74
CA VAL A 232 -1.69 13.07 -0.34
C VAL A 232 -3.19 12.82 -0.52
N PHE A 233 -3.73 13.19 -1.68
CA PHE A 233 -5.16 13.08 -1.95
C PHE A 233 -5.67 11.63 -1.98
N ASP A 234 -4.83 10.68 -2.39
CA ASP A 234 -5.17 9.26 -2.43
C ASP A 234 -5.56 8.70 -1.05
N CYS A 235 -5.01 9.25 0.03
CA CYS A 235 -5.43 8.92 1.40
C CYS A 235 -6.90 9.31 1.66
N GLN A 236 -7.36 10.41 1.07
CA GLN A 236 -8.74 10.86 1.17
C GLN A 236 -9.67 9.99 0.32
N VAL A 237 -9.23 9.60 -0.88
CA VAL A 237 -9.98 8.68 -1.75
C VAL A 237 -10.28 7.37 -1.02
N LEU A 238 -9.32 6.81 -0.27
CA LEU A 238 -9.56 5.63 0.55
C LEU A 238 -10.68 5.82 1.60
N ASN A 239 -10.74 6.97 2.27
CA ASN A 239 -11.80 7.27 3.24
C ASN A 239 -13.19 7.31 2.61
N ARG A 240 -13.28 7.65 1.31
CA ARG A 240 -14.55 7.70 0.57
C ARG A 240 -14.92 6.36 -0.05
N ASP A 241 -13.96 5.69 -0.69
CA ASP A 241 -14.22 4.57 -1.60
C ASP A 241 -13.90 3.21 -0.99
N LEU A 242 -12.99 3.13 -0.01
CA LEU A 242 -12.60 1.87 0.64
C LEU A 242 -13.25 1.73 2.01
N TRP A 243 -12.99 2.67 2.92
CA TRP A 243 -13.39 2.53 4.34
C TRP A 243 -14.87 2.76 4.62
N LYS A 244 -15.64 3.20 3.62
CA LYS A 244 -17.10 3.35 3.69
C LYS A 244 -17.86 2.16 3.14
N ASP A 245 -17.18 1.24 2.46
CA ASP A 245 -17.82 0.03 2.00
C ASP A 245 -18.26 -0.82 3.20
N HIS A 246 -19.53 -1.21 3.22
CA HIS A 246 -20.12 -1.92 4.36
C HIS A 246 -19.49 -3.31 4.54
N GLY A 247 -19.16 -3.99 3.44
CA GLY A 247 -18.51 -5.31 3.50
C GLY A 247 -17.12 -5.19 4.11
N VAL A 248 -16.33 -4.18 3.71
CA VAL A 248 -15.02 -3.92 4.31
C VAL A 248 -15.16 -3.57 5.80
N GLN A 249 -16.12 -2.70 6.17
CA GLN A 249 -16.32 -2.32 7.56
C GLN A 249 -16.70 -3.50 8.45
N ASP A 250 -17.59 -4.38 8.00
CA ASP A 250 -18.04 -5.54 8.77
C ASP A 250 -16.87 -6.51 9.01
N THR A 251 -16.16 -6.90 7.94
CA THR A 251 -15.01 -7.80 8.03
C THR A 251 -13.90 -7.23 8.92
N VAL A 252 -13.64 -5.92 8.84
CA VAL A 252 -12.65 -5.24 9.68
C VAL A 252 -13.09 -5.22 11.15
N LYS A 253 -14.34 -4.89 11.46
CA LYS A 253 -14.85 -4.90 12.86
C LYS A 253 -14.76 -6.28 13.50
N GLU A 254 -15.05 -7.32 12.74
CA GLU A 254 -15.08 -8.69 13.25
C GLU A 254 -13.68 -9.22 13.51
N HIS A 255 -12.77 -9.16 12.54
CA HIS A 255 -11.49 -9.86 12.58
C HIS A 255 -10.26 -9.01 12.91
N PHE A 256 -10.38 -7.68 12.83
CA PHE A 256 -9.23 -6.77 12.94
C PHE A 256 -9.44 -5.73 14.04
N ILE A 257 -8.32 -5.27 14.60
CA ILE A 257 -8.22 -4.01 15.34
C ILE A 257 -7.66 -2.99 14.35
N PHE A 258 -8.52 -2.07 13.90
CA PHE A 258 -8.15 -1.07 12.91
C PHE A 258 -7.50 0.15 13.57
N LEU A 259 -6.27 0.45 13.15
CA LEU A 259 -5.46 1.55 13.65
C LEU A 259 -5.17 2.50 12.48
N GLN A 260 -5.77 3.68 12.51
CA GLN A 260 -5.48 4.71 11.53
C GLN A 260 -4.76 5.88 12.20
N TYR A 261 -3.58 6.20 11.68
CA TYR A 261 -2.75 7.29 12.17
C TYR A 261 -2.43 8.28 11.06
N SER A 262 -2.23 9.54 11.45
CA SER A 262 -1.57 10.51 10.59
C SER A 262 -0.06 10.28 10.61
N LYS A 263 0.64 10.61 9.53
CA LYS A 263 2.11 10.64 9.46
C LYS A 263 2.74 11.42 10.63
N ASP A 264 2.12 12.51 11.04
CA ASP A 264 2.61 13.37 12.12
C ASP A 264 2.14 12.95 13.53
N ASP A 265 1.40 11.85 13.66
CA ASP A 265 0.89 11.40 14.95
C ASP A 265 2.00 10.73 15.78
N PRO A 266 2.33 11.23 16.99
CA PRO A 266 3.33 10.61 17.85
C PRO A 266 2.98 9.16 18.25
N ARG A 267 1.71 8.76 18.19
CA ARG A 267 1.28 7.38 18.46
C ARG A 267 1.76 6.40 17.39
N ALA A 268 2.02 6.89 16.18
CA ALA A 268 2.51 6.08 15.07
C ALA A 268 4.02 5.92 15.07
N SER A 269 4.77 6.70 15.84
CA SER A 269 6.24 6.76 15.76
C SER A 269 6.90 5.38 15.90
N SER A 270 6.43 4.55 16.84
CA SER A 270 6.91 3.18 17.00
C SER A 270 6.68 2.35 15.73
N TYR A 271 5.47 2.41 15.16
CA TYR A 271 5.14 1.67 13.94
C TYR A 271 5.99 2.17 12.75
N LEU A 272 6.06 3.48 12.54
CA LEU A 272 6.82 4.09 11.44
C LEU A 272 8.28 3.68 11.46
N GLN A 273 8.90 3.67 12.65
CA GLN A 273 10.30 3.31 12.82
C GLN A 273 10.59 1.84 12.44
N TYR A 274 9.69 0.91 12.80
CA TYR A 274 9.93 -0.52 12.57
C TYR A 274 9.48 -1.01 11.20
N TYR A 275 8.33 -0.51 10.71
CA TYR A 275 7.65 -1.09 9.55
C TYR A 275 7.60 -0.16 8.34
N PHE A 276 7.81 1.15 8.51
CA PHE A 276 7.65 2.11 7.41
C PHE A 276 8.86 3.03 7.25
N GLN A 277 9.97 2.41 6.83
CA GLN A 277 11.28 3.05 6.63
C GLN A 277 11.25 4.12 5.52
N GLY A 278 10.28 4.05 4.60
CA GLY A 278 10.06 5.02 3.53
C GLY A 278 8.99 6.07 3.82
N SER A 279 8.69 6.36 5.10
CA SER A 279 7.62 7.28 5.51
C SER A 279 7.81 8.74 5.10
N ASP A 280 9.02 9.13 4.69
CA ASP A 280 9.27 10.47 4.16
C ASP A 280 8.80 10.65 2.71
N VAL A 281 8.69 9.55 1.95
CA VAL A 281 8.32 9.59 0.53
C VAL A 281 6.80 9.60 0.37
N SER A 282 6.27 10.68 -0.21
CA SER A 282 4.82 10.85 -0.42
C SER A 282 4.20 9.75 -1.29
N ASP A 283 4.94 9.21 -2.26
CA ASP A 283 4.45 8.18 -3.19
C ASP A 283 4.17 6.83 -2.49
N ASN A 284 4.70 6.62 -1.29
CA ASN A 284 4.42 5.41 -0.50
C ASN A 284 3.09 5.49 0.25
N TYR A 285 2.41 6.64 0.23
CA TYR A 285 1.11 6.83 0.86
C TYR A 285 -0.01 6.61 -0.15
N PRO A 286 -1.16 6.05 0.28
CA PRO A 286 -1.43 5.53 1.62
C PRO A 286 -0.68 4.24 1.92
N HIS A 287 -0.35 3.99 3.19
CA HIS A 287 0.29 2.74 3.63
C HIS A 287 -0.68 1.95 4.51
N ILE A 288 -1.15 0.82 4.00
CA ILE A 288 -2.00 -0.13 4.72
C ILE A 288 -1.19 -1.41 4.93
N ALA A 289 -1.22 -1.98 6.14
CA ALA A 289 -0.59 -3.26 6.40
C ALA A 289 -1.36 -4.10 7.42
N ILE A 290 -1.26 -5.42 7.28
CA ILE A 290 -1.69 -6.38 8.30
C ILE A 290 -0.47 -6.81 9.09
N VAL A 291 -0.56 -6.73 10.42
CA VAL A 291 0.49 -7.16 11.35
C VAL A 291 -0.05 -8.23 12.29
N ASP A 292 0.76 -9.26 12.52
CA ASP A 292 0.48 -10.27 13.55
C ASP A 292 0.74 -9.67 14.94
N PRO A 293 -0.28 -9.59 15.83
CA PRO A 293 -0.07 -9.08 17.18
C PRO A 293 0.94 -9.92 18.00
N ARG A 294 1.05 -11.23 17.76
CA ARG A 294 1.94 -12.16 18.49
C ARG A 294 3.39 -11.99 18.11
N THR A 295 3.72 -12.17 16.84
CA THR A 295 5.09 -12.14 16.33
C THR A 295 5.56 -10.71 16.06
N GLY A 296 4.63 -9.79 15.75
CA GLY A 296 4.96 -8.48 15.22
C GLY A 296 5.45 -8.54 13.77
N GLU A 297 5.21 -9.62 13.05
CA GLU A 297 5.54 -9.72 11.63
C GLU A 297 4.51 -8.98 10.79
N GLN A 298 4.98 -8.24 9.78
CA GLN A 298 4.12 -7.61 8.79
C GLN A 298 3.76 -8.67 7.74
N MET A 299 2.49 -9.07 7.72
CA MET A 299 2.02 -10.21 6.94
C MET A 299 1.53 -9.82 5.54
N LYS A 300 1.00 -8.60 5.41
CA LYS A 300 0.51 -8.07 4.14
C LYS A 300 0.67 -6.57 4.04
N ILE A 301 0.96 -6.04 2.85
CA ILE A 301 1.16 -4.60 2.63
C ILE A 301 0.46 -4.14 1.35
N TRP A 302 -0.20 -2.98 1.45
CA TRP A 302 -0.64 -2.18 0.31
C TRP A 302 -0.10 -0.77 0.49
N SER A 303 0.85 -0.36 -0.34
CA SER A 303 1.47 0.98 -0.25
C SER A 303 1.48 1.67 -1.59
N GLY A 304 1.15 2.96 -1.58
CA GLY A 304 1.21 3.82 -2.76
C GLY A 304 0.16 3.50 -3.84
N PRO A 305 0.21 4.23 -4.97
CA PRO A 305 -0.67 3.98 -6.12
C PRO A 305 -0.20 2.77 -6.95
N PRO A 306 -1.13 2.05 -7.62
CA PRO A 306 -2.57 2.30 -7.69
C PRO A 306 -3.32 1.85 -6.43
N LEU A 307 -4.36 2.59 -6.07
CA LEU A 307 -5.21 2.24 -4.93
C LEU A 307 -5.99 0.95 -5.18
N VAL A 308 -6.01 0.08 -4.18
CA VAL A 308 -6.85 -1.13 -4.17
C VAL A 308 -8.33 -0.74 -4.12
N LYS A 309 -9.12 -1.33 -5.02
CA LYS A 309 -10.58 -1.17 -5.02
C LYS A 309 -11.22 -1.98 -3.89
N ALA A 310 -12.36 -1.52 -3.38
CA ALA A 310 -13.04 -2.16 -2.25
C ALA A 310 -13.32 -3.65 -2.46
N ALA A 311 -13.81 -4.05 -3.64
CA ALA A 311 -14.09 -5.45 -3.95
C ALA A 311 -12.83 -6.33 -3.94
N ASP A 312 -11.73 -5.82 -4.52
CA ASP A 312 -10.46 -6.54 -4.57
C ASP A 312 -9.82 -6.61 -3.19
N PHE A 313 -9.90 -5.54 -2.40
CA PHE A 313 -9.42 -5.50 -1.02
C PHE A 313 -10.18 -6.49 -0.14
N LEU A 314 -11.51 -6.53 -0.22
CA LEU A 314 -12.34 -7.47 0.53
C LEU A 314 -12.01 -8.92 0.16
N MET A 315 -11.83 -9.22 -1.12
CA MET A 315 -11.41 -10.56 -1.57
C MET A 315 -10.05 -10.93 -0.98
N GLN A 316 -9.09 -10.00 -1.00
CA GLN A 316 -7.75 -10.22 -0.43
C GLN A 316 -7.77 -10.37 1.10
N LEU A 317 -8.68 -9.69 1.80
CA LEU A 317 -8.88 -9.86 3.24
C LEU A 317 -9.41 -11.25 3.58
N HIS A 318 -10.43 -11.74 2.86
CA HIS A 318 -10.94 -13.10 3.11
C HIS A 318 -9.92 -14.17 2.73
N GLU A 319 -9.22 -14.00 1.60
CA GLU A 319 -8.13 -14.89 1.21
C GLU A 319 -7.01 -14.93 2.26
N PHE A 320 -6.72 -13.80 2.90
CA PHE A 320 -5.80 -13.72 4.02
C PHE A 320 -6.34 -14.47 5.25
N LEU A 321 -7.57 -14.19 5.67
CA LEU A 321 -8.17 -14.84 6.84
C LEU A 321 -8.32 -16.37 6.69
N ASP A 322 -8.52 -16.86 5.47
CA ASP A 322 -8.58 -18.29 5.18
C ASP A 322 -7.21 -18.98 5.28
N ARG A 323 -6.13 -18.25 4.99
CA ARG A 323 -4.75 -18.78 5.03
C ARG A 323 -4.11 -18.65 6.39
N TYR A 324 -4.37 -17.53 7.04
CA TYR A 324 -3.68 -17.15 8.25
C TYR A 324 -4.64 -17.19 9.43
N SER A 325 -4.27 -17.96 10.44
CA SER A 325 -5.08 -18.09 11.64
C SER A 325 -4.31 -17.63 12.86
N LEU A 326 -5.03 -16.95 13.75
CA LEU A 326 -4.59 -16.61 15.09
C LEU A 326 -4.88 -17.75 16.09
N ASN A 327 -5.36 -18.91 15.67
CA ASN A 327 -5.51 -20.02 16.60
C ASN A 327 -4.16 -20.71 16.83
N HIS A 328 -3.81 -20.98 18.10
CA HIS A 328 -2.58 -21.69 18.44
C HIS A 328 -2.53 -23.12 17.87
N ASN A 329 -3.70 -23.69 17.56
CA ASN A 329 -3.84 -25.05 17.07
C ASN A 329 -3.66 -25.20 15.55
N VAL A 330 -3.57 -24.09 14.80
CA VAL A 330 -3.49 -24.11 13.33
C VAL A 330 -2.18 -23.48 12.90
N ARG A 331 -1.41 -24.21 12.09
CA ARG A 331 -0.08 -23.78 11.67
C ARG A 331 -0.15 -22.85 10.46
N ASN A 332 0.42 -21.66 10.63
CA ASN A 332 0.49 -20.63 9.60
C ASN A 332 1.42 -21.06 8.44
N PRO A 333 1.14 -20.67 7.18
CA PRO A 333 2.06 -20.89 6.09
C PRO A 333 3.37 -20.12 6.34
N VAL A 334 4.50 -20.78 6.07
CA VAL A 334 5.83 -20.18 6.24
C VAL A 334 6.23 -19.47 4.94
N ALA A 335 6.65 -18.21 5.04
CA ALA A 335 7.17 -17.45 3.91
C ALA A 335 8.31 -18.23 3.23
N LYS A 336 8.10 -18.58 1.95
CA LYS A 336 9.18 -19.17 1.16
C LYS A 336 10.17 -18.05 0.87
N ARG A 337 11.42 -18.20 1.31
CA ARG A 337 12.47 -17.22 1.01
C ARG A 337 12.56 -17.07 -0.51
N LYS A 338 12.18 -15.92 -1.05
CA LYS A 338 12.68 -15.50 -2.36
C LYS A 338 14.20 -15.56 -2.23
N SER A 339 14.86 -16.32 -3.11
CA SER A 339 16.30 -16.15 -3.27
C SER A 339 16.50 -14.67 -3.58
N ASP A 340 17.22 -13.94 -2.74
CA ASP A 340 17.65 -12.58 -3.06
C ASP A 340 18.18 -12.65 -4.49
N LYS A 341 17.43 -12.08 -5.43
CA LYS A 341 18.00 -11.74 -6.72
C LYS A 341 18.91 -10.57 -6.40
N LYS A 342 20.09 -10.88 -5.85
CA LYS A 342 21.19 -9.91 -5.80
C LYS A 342 21.27 -9.39 -7.21
N ASP A 343 21.08 -8.09 -7.37
CA ASP A 343 21.40 -7.40 -8.60
C ASP A 343 22.79 -7.89 -9.00
N LYS A 344 22.84 -8.70 -10.06
CA LYS A 344 24.10 -9.26 -10.52
C LYS A 344 24.96 -8.03 -10.84
N ASN A 345 26.16 -7.96 -10.26
CA ASN A 345 27.09 -6.89 -10.58
C ASN A 345 27.15 -6.72 -12.10
N ILE A 346 26.99 -5.49 -12.57
CA ILE A 346 26.93 -5.12 -14.00
C ILE A 346 28.15 -5.69 -14.77
N ASP A 347 29.28 -5.84 -14.08
CA ASP A 347 30.54 -6.38 -14.60
C ASP A 347 30.52 -7.90 -14.87
N ALA A 348 29.51 -8.63 -14.38
CA ALA A 348 29.32 -10.06 -14.58
C ALA A 348 28.13 -10.41 -15.50
N MET A 349 27.40 -9.41 -16.00
CA MET A 349 26.31 -9.63 -16.96
C MET A 349 26.88 -9.80 -18.37
N THR A 350 26.30 -10.73 -19.13
CA THR A 350 26.61 -10.87 -20.56
C THR A 350 25.99 -9.71 -21.35
N GLU A 351 26.54 -9.36 -22.51
CA GLU A 351 26.04 -8.28 -23.38
C GLU A 351 24.55 -8.45 -23.74
N GLU A 352 24.12 -9.71 -23.89
CA GLU A 352 22.73 -10.07 -24.17
C GLU A 352 21.80 -9.82 -22.96
N GLU A 353 22.26 -10.12 -21.73
CA GLU A 353 21.50 -9.84 -20.50
C GLU A 353 21.40 -8.32 -20.24
N MET A 354 22.46 -7.56 -20.56
CA MET A 354 22.44 -6.09 -20.52
C MET A 354 21.48 -5.50 -21.56
N MET A 355 21.40 -6.07 -22.77
CA MET A 355 20.48 -5.62 -23.80
C MET A 355 19.02 -5.91 -23.45
N GLU A 356 18.73 -7.06 -22.84
CA GLU A 356 17.39 -7.39 -22.36
C GLU A 356 16.96 -6.48 -21.20
N MET A 357 17.88 -6.18 -20.28
CA MET A 357 17.63 -5.23 -19.18
C MET A 357 17.40 -3.81 -19.71
N ALA A 358 18.18 -3.38 -20.71
CA ALA A 358 17.98 -2.10 -21.38
C ALA A 358 16.64 -2.04 -22.14
N MET A 359 16.22 -3.12 -22.80
CA MET A 359 14.90 -3.19 -23.45
C MET A 359 13.76 -3.11 -22.42
N ARG A 360 13.87 -3.81 -21.28
CA ARG A 360 12.86 -3.72 -20.20
C ARG A 360 12.75 -2.29 -19.64
N ASN A 361 13.87 -1.62 -19.43
CA ASN A 361 13.88 -0.21 -18.99
C ASN A 361 13.34 0.74 -20.07
N SER A 362 13.60 0.45 -21.35
CA SER A 362 13.10 1.25 -22.47
C SER A 362 11.61 1.03 -22.77
N LEU A 363 11.04 -0.12 -22.36
CA LEU A 363 9.62 -0.46 -22.51
C LEU A 363 8.74 0.10 -21.37
N GLY A 364 9.32 0.82 -20.40
CA GLY A 364 8.58 1.47 -19.32
C GLY A 364 8.16 0.56 -18.17
N ALA A 365 8.33 -0.77 -18.28
CA ALA A 365 7.89 -1.73 -17.27
C ALA A 365 8.58 -1.58 -15.89
N ALA A 366 9.76 -0.96 -15.84
CA ALA A 366 10.48 -0.64 -14.60
C ALA A 366 10.45 0.85 -14.24
N ALA A 367 9.96 1.73 -15.13
CA ALA A 367 9.83 3.16 -14.86
C ALA A 367 8.44 3.53 -14.33
N GLU A 368 7.42 2.71 -14.60
CA GLU A 368 6.08 2.85 -14.00
C GLU A 368 5.95 2.18 -12.63
N ALA A 369 6.86 1.25 -12.30
CA ALA A 369 7.02 0.76 -10.95
C ALA A 369 8.10 1.60 -10.28
N GLY A 370 7.70 2.64 -9.53
CA GLY A 370 8.57 3.23 -8.51
C GLY A 370 9.07 2.16 -7.53
N PRO A 371 9.85 2.50 -6.49
CA PRO A 371 10.20 1.54 -5.45
C PRO A 371 8.92 1.04 -4.75
N THR A 372 8.31 -0.02 -5.29
CA THR A 372 7.10 -0.62 -4.76
C THR A 372 7.53 -1.45 -3.57
N VAL A 373 6.95 -1.13 -2.41
CA VAL A 373 7.13 -1.95 -1.20
C VAL A 373 6.59 -3.34 -1.53
N GLU A 374 7.47 -4.35 -1.62
CA GLU A 374 7.05 -5.72 -1.95
C GLU A 374 6.12 -6.25 -0.85
N ASP A 375 5.00 -6.86 -1.26
CA ASP A 375 4.05 -7.47 -0.33
C ASP A 375 4.62 -8.79 0.23
N PRO A 376 4.82 -8.92 1.55
CA PRO A 376 5.29 -10.16 2.17
C PRO A 376 4.33 -11.35 1.95
N ASP A 377 3.03 -11.11 1.70
CA ASP A 377 2.06 -12.18 1.42
C ASP A 377 2.30 -12.88 0.07
N ASP A 378 2.94 -12.21 -0.90
CA ASP A 378 3.24 -12.84 -2.19
C ASP A 378 4.21 -14.03 -2.06
N LEU A 379 5.01 -14.06 -0.98
CA LEU A 379 5.95 -15.14 -0.68
C LEU A 379 5.29 -16.43 -0.19
N THR A 380 4.04 -16.35 0.25
CA THR A 380 3.24 -17.51 0.68
C THR A 380 2.20 -17.90 -0.37
N ARG A 381 1.85 -16.99 -1.30
CA ARG A 381 0.83 -17.18 -2.36
C ARG A 381 1.27 -18.04 -3.55
N SER A 382 2.55 -18.40 -3.69
CA SER A 382 3.08 -19.00 -4.93
C SER A 382 2.43 -20.35 -5.31
N THR A 383 1.56 -20.28 -6.32
CA THR A 383 1.29 -21.24 -7.44
C THR A 383 0.38 -22.47 -7.30
N ASP A 384 -0.44 -22.64 -6.26
CA ASP A 384 -1.38 -23.80 -6.25
C ASP A 384 -2.88 -23.48 -6.06
N ASN A 385 -3.27 -22.25 -5.67
CA ASN A 385 -4.65 -22.00 -5.24
C ASN A 385 -5.55 -21.21 -6.22
N VAL A 386 -5.19 -21.15 -7.51
CA VAL A 386 -6.05 -20.53 -8.55
C VAL A 386 -6.35 -21.54 -9.65
N LYS A 387 -7.21 -22.52 -9.36
CA LYS A 387 -7.89 -23.29 -10.41
C LYS A 387 -9.28 -23.75 -9.98
N GLY A 388 -10.27 -22.97 -10.41
CA GLY A 388 -11.53 -23.53 -10.93
C GLY A 388 -12.73 -23.58 -9.98
N LYS A 389 -13.53 -22.52 -10.04
CA LYS A 389 -14.95 -22.50 -9.66
C LYS A 389 -15.73 -23.51 -10.55
N GLY A 390 -16.38 -24.50 -9.94
CA GLY A 390 -17.23 -25.49 -10.60
C GLY A 390 -18.37 -25.98 -9.69
N ARG A 391 -19.49 -25.24 -9.74
CA ARG A 391 -20.91 -25.55 -9.43
C ARG A 391 -21.32 -26.92 -8.81
N ALA A 392 -21.69 -26.86 -7.51
CA ALA A 392 -22.89 -27.34 -6.79
C ALA A 392 -23.58 -28.69 -7.08
N THR A 393 -23.58 -29.57 -6.06
CA THR A 393 -24.69 -30.28 -5.35
C THR A 393 -24.01 -31.27 -4.37
N GLU A 394 -24.43 -31.63 -3.15
CA GLU A 394 -25.73 -31.75 -2.47
C GLU A 394 -25.46 -32.07 -0.98
N GLU A 395 -26.43 -31.76 -0.12
CA GLU A 395 -26.90 -32.59 1.02
C GLU A 395 -26.18 -32.65 2.38
N GLU A 396 -27.05 -32.88 3.37
CA GLU A 396 -26.96 -32.66 4.82
C GLU A 396 -26.00 -33.61 5.55
N ASP A 397 -25.26 -33.04 6.51
CA ASP A 397 -24.24 -33.70 7.31
C ASP A 397 -24.85 -34.30 8.59
N VAL A 398 -24.93 -35.63 8.65
CA VAL A 398 -25.19 -36.40 9.88
C VAL A 398 -23.93 -37.19 10.19
N VAL A 399 -23.28 -36.78 11.28
CA VAL A 399 -22.08 -37.34 11.91
C VAL A 399 -22.02 -38.87 11.85
N MET A 400 -21.06 -39.42 11.10
CA MET A 400 -20.42 -40.72 11.34
C MET A 400 -19.01 -40.73 10.73
N GLU A 401 -18.04 -41.20 11.51
CA GLU A 401 -16.62 -41.39 11.19
C GLU A 401 -16.40 -42.07 9.83
N GLU A 402 -15.57 -41.48 8.95
CA GLU A 402 -14.81 -42.19 7.92
C GLU A 402 -13.75 -41.27 7.25
N PRO A 403 -12.79 -41.79 6.47
CA PRO A 403 -11.36 -41.84 6.76
C PRO A 403 -10.51 -40.76 6.07
N GLU A 404 -9.26 -40.63 6.51
CA GLU A 404 -8.24 -39.79 5.89
C GLU A 404 -8.05 -40.09 4.39
N PRO A 405 -7.80 -39.07 3.56
CA PRO A 405 -7.56 -39.23 2.14
C PRO A 405 -6.21 -39.92 1.90
N ALA A 406 -6.22 -40.87 0.98
CA ALA A 406 -5.07 -41.63 0.52
C ALA A 406 -3.88 -40.70 0.19
N ALA A 407 -2.83 -40.83 1.00
CA ALA A 407 -1.51 -40.28 0.73
C ALA A 407 -1.06 -40.65 -0.69
N GLU A 408 -0.63 -39.66 -1.45
CA GLU A 408 0.23 -39.89 -2.60
C GLU A 408 1.42 -40.71 -2.11
N ALA A 409 1.52 -41.96 -2.59
CA ALA A 409 2.51 -42.91 -2.11
C ALA A 409 3.92 -42.33 -2.26
N SER A 410 4.54 -41.93 -1.14
CA SER A 410 5.95 -41.55 -1.10
C SER A 410 6.77 -42.64 -1.83
N PRO A 411 7.64 -42.30 -2.78
CA PRO A 411 8.50 -43.27 -3.47
C PRO A 411 9.25 -44.17 -2.48
N PHE A 412 9.53 -43.69 -1.28
CA PHE A 412 10.14 -44.44 -0.17
C PHE A 412 9.23 -45.57 0.40
N ALA A 413 7.92 -45.36 0.42
CA ALA A 413 6.93 -46.36 0.82
C ALA A 413 6.78 -47.49 -0.22
N SER A 414 7.04 -47.19 -1.50
CA SER A 414 6.97 -48.17 -2.60
C SER A 414 8.13 -49.18 -2.62
N ILE A 415 9.20 -48.93 -1.85
CA ILE A 415 10.37 -49.79 -1.78
C ILE A 415 10.13 -50.91 -0.75
N PRO A 416 10.26 -52.19 -1.13
CA PRO A 416 10.01 -53.31 -0.22
C PRO A 416 11.06 -53.38 0.90
N SER A 417 10.61 -53.63 2.13
CA SER A 417 11.45 -53.79 3.33
C SER A 417 12.02 -55.20 3.51
N ASP A 418 11.53 -56.17 2.74
CA ASP A 418 11.61 -57.59 3.11
C ASP A 418 12.69 -58.38 2.34
N GLN A 419 13.61 -57.69 1.64
CA GLN A 419 14.70 -58.34 0.91
C GLN A 419 16.08 -57.97 1.47
N PRO A 420 16.62 -58.70 2.47
CA PRO A 420 17.98 -58.52 2.91
C PRO A 420 18.94 -58.75 1.74
N HIS A 421 19.90 -57.83 1.57
CA HIS A 421 20.92 -57.94 0.54
C HIS A 421 21.94 -59.02 0.92
N THR A 422 22.18 -59.97 0.02
CA THR A 422 23.25 -60.98 0.16
C THR A 422 24.45 -60.52 -0.65
N GLU A 423 25.62 -60.39 -0.02
CA GLU A 423 26.82 -59.91 -0.71
C GLU A 423 27.22 -60.85 -1.87
N PRO A 424 27.32 -60.34 -3.11
CA PRO A 424 27.71 -61.15 -4.26
C PRO A 424 29.18 -61.59 -4.19
N ALA A 425 29.47 -62.75 -4.78
CA ALA A 425 30.82 -63.32 -4.86
C ALA A 425 31.82 -62.34 -5.50
N ALA A 426 33.07 -62.38 -5.07
CA ALA A 426 34.09 -61.41 -5.48
C ALA A 426 34.50 -61.62 -6.95
N ASP A 427 33.86 -60.91 -7.87
CA ASP A 427 34.27 -60.84 -9.26
C ASP A 427 34.49 -59.36 -9.66
N PRO A 428 35.75 -58.95 -9.95
CA PRO A 428 36.10 -57.55 -10.21
C PRO A 428 35.52 -56.97 -11.51
N ALA A 429 34.98 -57.81 -12.41
CA ALA A 429 34.34 -57.35 -13.63
C ALA A 429 32.85 -57.00 -13.45
N THR A 430 32.17 -57.63 -12.49
CA THR A 430 30.71 -57.59 -12.34
C THR A 430 30.25 -56.94 -11.03
N THR A 431 31.14 -56.80 -10.04
CA THR A 431 30.81 -56.27 -8.72
C THR A 431 31.58 -55.00 -8.38
N THR A 432 30.97 -54.12 -7.58
CA THR A 432 31.58 -52.89 -7.07
C THR A 432 31.39 -52.76 -5.56
N ARG A 433 32.27 -51.99 -4.90
CA ARG A 433 32.19 -51.72 -3.46
C ARG A 433 31.69 -50.30 -3.27
N ILE A 434 30.64 -50.12 -2.48
CA ILE A 434 30.07 -48.80 -2.18
C ILE A 434 30.32 -48.51 -0.71
N GLN A 435 30.84 -47.32 -0.41
CA GLN A 435 31.03 -46.86 0.96
C GLN A 435 29.86 -45.99 1.39
N PHE A 436 29.11 -46.44 2.39
CA PHE A 436 28.03 -45.68 3.02
C PHE A 436 28.57 -44.95 4.25
N ARG A 437 28.28 -43.66 4.34
CA ARG A 437 28.64 -42.81 5.48
C ARG A 437 27.37 -42.39 6.20
N HIS A 438 27.36 -42.58 7.51
CA HIS A 438 26.28 -42.17 8.42
C HIS A 438 26.89 -41.46 9.64
N PRO A 439 26.10 -40.75 10.47
CA PRO A 439 26.62 -39.97 11.60
C PRO A 439 27.50 -40.74 12.59
N SER A 440 27.29 -42.05 12.76
CA SER A 440 28.02 -42.91 13.70
C SER A 440 29.25 -43.62 13.10
N GLY A 441 29.58 -43.43 11.81
CA GLY A 441 30.69 -44.12 11.16
C GLY A 441 30.54 -44.40 9.66
N ARG A 442 31.09 -45.53 9.19
CA ARG A 442 31.06 -45.93 7.77
C ARG A 442 30.84 -47.44 7.62
N VAL A 443 30.09 -47.84 6.60
CA VAL A 443 29.84 -49.24 6.23
C VAL A 443 30.22 -49.42 4.76
N ILE A 444 30.88 -50.53 4.41
CA ILE A 444 31.25 -50.84 3.02
C ILE A 444 30.57 -52.14 2.64
N ARG A 445 29.74 -52.11 1.60
CA ARG A 445 29.06 -53.30 1.05
C ARG A 445 29.38 -53.46 -0.42
N ARG A 446 29.26 -54.69 -0.92
CA ARG A 446 29.46 -55.03 -2.33
C ARG A 446 28.11 -55.19 -3.02
N PHE A 447 27.99 -54.62 -4.21
CA PHE A 447 26.81 -54.72 -5.08
C PHE A 447 27.23 -55.11 -6.49
N SER A 448 26.32 -55.68 -7.28
CA SER A 448 26.58 -55.94 -8.70
C SER A 448 26.37 -54.65 -9.49
N LEU A 449 27.14 -54.45 -10.56
CA LEU A 449 27.03 -53.25 -11.41
C LEU A 449 25.68 -53.15 -12.13
N THR A 450 25.03 -54.29 -12.34
CA THR A 450 23.71 -54.42 -12.98
C THR A 450 22.54 -54.23 -12.02
N ASP A 451 22.79 -54.21 -10.71
CA ASP A 451 21.71 -54.06 -9.73
C ASP A 451 21.15 -52.63 -9.79
N PRO A 452 19.83 -52.46 -9.63
CA PRO A 452 19.21 -51.13 -9.55
C PRO A 452 19.55 -50.44 -8.23
N VAL A 453 19.54 -49.11 -8.22
CA VAL A 453 19.71 -48.29 -7.00
C VAL A 453 18.67 -48.63 -5.94
N GLN A 454 17.47 -49.06 -6.33
CA GLN A 454 16.44 -49.60 -5.42
C GLN A 454 17.00 -50.65 -4.44
N ARG A 455 17.92 -51.53 -4.88
CA ARG A 455 18.50 -52.59 -4.04
C ARG A 455 19.27 -52.04 -2.83
N ILE A 456 19.82 -50.84 -2.95
CA ILE A 456 20.53 -50.15 -1.87
C ILE A 456 19.53 -49.69 -0.80
N TYR A 457 18.39 -49.13 -1.22
CA TYR A 457 17.32 -48.73 -0.29
C TYR A 457 16.68 -49.94 0.41
N GLU A 458 16.44 -51.04 -0.31
CA GLU A 458 15.93 -52.30 0.27
C GLU A 458 16.88 -52.82 1.36
N TRP A 459 18.19 -52.79 1.11
CA TRP A 459 19.18 -53.18 2.12
C TRP A 459 19.13 -52.28 3.36
N LEU A 460 19.14 -50.96 3.18
CA LEU A 460 19.11 -50.00 4.30
C LEU A 460 17.80 -50.06 5.10
N LYS A 461 16.69 -50.44 4.45
CA LYS A 461 15.37 -50.64 5.08
C LYS A 461 15.30 -51.97 5.85
N ALA A 462 15.96 -53.01 5.36
CA ALA A 462 15.98 -54.34 5.99
C ALA A 462 17.01 -54.48 7.13
N ASP A 463 18.18 -53.85 6.98
CA ASP A 463 19.32 -53.94 7.92
C ASP A 463 19.94 -52.54 8.09
N PRO A 464 19.27 -51.63 8.82
CA PRO A 464 19.75 -50.28 9.01
C PRO A 464 21.05 -50.30 9.84
N PRO A 465 22.10 -49.57 9.41
CA PRO A 465 23.38 -49.54 10.13
C PRO A 465 23.31 -48.85 11.50
N LEU A 466 22.18 -48.22 11.82
CA LEU A 466 21.84 -47.65 13.13
C LEU A 466 20.56 -48.33 13.63
N GLU A 467 20.69 -49.19 14.65
CA GLU A 467 19.54 -49.87 15.28
C GLU A 467 18.52 -48.87 15.86
N ASP A 468 19.01 -47.72 16.36
CA ASP A 468 18.18 -46.65 16.94
C ASP A 468 17.33 -45.87 15.89
N LYS A 469 17.55 -46.11 14.59
CA LYS A 469 16.84 -45.43 13.48
C LYS A 469 16.12 -46.41 12.55
N ALA A 470 15.74 -47.59 13.04
CA ALA A 470 14.95 -48.55 12.30
C ALA A 470 13.53 -48.00 12.03
N GLY A 471 13.16 -47.86 10.75
CA GLY A 471 11.85 -47.35 10.33
C GLY A 471 11.77 -45.83 10.07
N VAL A 472 12.88 -45.10 10.24
CA VAL A 472 12.95 -43.66 9.91
C VAL A 472 13.22 -43.48 8.41
N GLU A 473 12.57 -42.50 7.78
CA GLU A 473 12.84 -42.16 6.38
C GLU A 473 14.27 -41.61 6.22
N PHE A 474 14.95 -42.03 5.16
CA PHE A 474 16.32 -41.62 4.90
C PHE A 474 16.55 -41.31 3.42
N ASP A 475 17.34 -40.27 3.19
CA ASP A 475 17.84 -39.85 1.88
C ASP A 475 19.26 -40.36 1.66
N LEU A 476 19.52 -40.78 0.41
CA LEU A 476 20.85 -41.18 -0.03
C LEU A 476 21.41 -40.19 -1.03
N ASN A 477 22.48 -39.50 -0.64
CA ASN A 477 23.14 -38.51 -1.48
C ASN A 477 24.47 -39.04 -2.00
N SER A 478 24.67 -38.97 -3.32
CA SER A 478 25.95 -39.26 -3.97
C SER A 478 26.27 -38.18 -4.99
N MET A 479 27.50 -37.64 -4.95
CA MET A 479 27.96 -36.58 -5.85
C MET A 479 26.99 -35.38 -6.01
N GLY A 480 26.30 -35.00 -4.92
CA GLY A 480 25.35 -33.88 -4.93
C GLY A 480 23.97 -34.20 -5.53
N ARG A 481 23.64 -35.47 -5.79
CA ARG A 481 22.33 -35.93 -6.27
C ARG A 481 21.67 -36.86 -5.27
N ASN A 482 20.35 -36.74 -5.13
CA ASN A 482 19.53 -37.69 -4.37
C ASN A 482 19.31 -38.95 -5.22
N LEU A 483 19.61 -40.11 -4.65
CA LEU A 483 19.47 -41.39 -5.33
C LEU A 483 18.01 -41.87 -5.40
N ILE A 484 17.09 -41.20 -4.69
CA ILE A 484 15.65 -41.52 -4.71
C ILE A 484 15.00 -41.19 -6.07
N ASP A 485 15.58 -40.25 -6.82
CA ASP A 485 15.12 -39.90 -8.16
C ASP A 485 15.55 -40.93 -9.23
N GLN A 486 16.39 -41.91 -8.86
CA GLN A 486 17.04 -42.84 -9.78
C GLN A 486 16.88 -44.33 -9.37
N LEU A 487 15.78 -44.69 -8.70
CA LEU A 487 15.54 -46.05 -8.18
C LEU A 487 15.69 -47.16 -9.23
N SER A 488 15.23 -46.92 -10.46
CA SER A 488 15.29 -47.89 -11.57
C SER A 488 16.61 -47.88 -12.36
N THR A 489 17.53 -46.97 -12.04
CA THR A 489 18.82 -46.84 -12.74
C THR A 489 19.81 -47.86 -12.18
N SER A 490 20.68 -48.42 -13.03
CA SER A 490 21.73 -49.35 -12.59
C SER A 490 22.79 -48.64 -11.76
N ILE A 491 23.43 -49.35 -10.83
CA ILE A 491 24.55 -48.84 -10.02
C ILE A 491 25.71 -48.34 -10.91
N ALA A 492 25.92 -48.96 -12.07
CA ALA A 492 26.92 -48.51 -13.04
C ALA A 492 26.58 -47.14 -13.65
N ASP A 493 25.33 -46.94 -14.05
CA ASP A 493 24.86 -45.72 -14.72
C ASP A 493 24.64 -44.56 -13.72
N ALA A 494 24.29 -44.88 -12.47
CA ALA A 494 24.22 -43.93 -11.36
C ALA A 494 25.61 -43.44 -10.88
N GLY A 495 26.70 -43.93 -11.49
CA GLY A 495 28.06 -43.48 -11.17
C GLY A 495 28.57 -43.95 -9.81
N LEU A 496 28.01 -45.02 -9.25
CA LEU A 496 28.30 -45.50 -7.89
C LEU A 496 29.50 -46.48 -7.83
N LYS A 497 30.26 -46.62 -8.91
CA LYS A 497 31.44 -47.51 -8.97
C LYS A 497 32.53 -47.04 -8.00
N ASN A 498 32.82 -47.82 -6.97
CA ASN A 498 33.75 -47.46 -5.89
C ASN A 498 33.40 -46.10 -5.22
N GLY A 499 32.13 -45.72 -5.27
CA GLY A 499 31.63 -44.43 -4.81
C GLY A 499 31.40 -44.35 -3.30
N THR A 500 31.18 -43.13 -2.81
CA THR A 500 30.75 -42.85 -1.44
C THR A 500 29.33 -42.30 -1.45
N VAL A 501 28.44 -42.90 -0.65
CA VAL A 501 27.04 -42.49 -0.48
C VAL A 501 26.86 -41.98 0.95
N MET A 502 26.23 -40.81 1.11
CA MET A 502 25.89 -40.24 2.40
C MET A 502 24.45 -40.61 2.75
N ILE A 503 24.22 -41.07 3.98
CA ILE A 503 22.89 -41.36 4.52
C ILE A 503 22.46 -40.18 5.38
N GLY A 504 21.41 -39.47 4.96
CA GLY A 504 20.74 -38.43 5.73
C GLY A 504 19.42 -38.97 6.26
N TYR A 505 19.26 -39.07 7.58
CA TYR A 505 17.97 -39.44 8.17
C TYR A 505 17.11 -38.19 8.30
N LEU A 506 15.86 -38.26 7.87
CA LEU A 506 14.87 -37.22 8.09
C LEU A 506 14.35 -37.39 9.53
N GLU A 507 14.79 -36.51 10.44
CA GLU A 507 14.27 -36.47 11.81
C GLU A 507 12.96 -35.65 11.78
N GLU A 508 11.88 -36.24 12.30
CA GLU A 508 10.57 -35.59 12.48
C GLU A 508 10.60 -34.53 13.59
#